data_AF-U3B549-F1
#
_entry.id   AF-U3B549-F1
#
_cell.length_a   1.000
_cell.length_b   1.000
_cell.length_c   1.000
_cell.angle_alpha   90.00
_cell.angle_beta   90.00
_cell.angle_gamma   90.00
#
_symmetry.space_group_name_H-M   'P 1'
#
loop_
_entity.id
_entity.type
_entity.pdbx_description
1 polymer ?
#
loop_
_entity_poly.entity_id
_entity_poly.type
_entity_poly.pdbx_seq_one_letter_code
_entity_poly.pdbx_strand_id
1 'polypeptide(L)'
;MWQLATNTSLAVLSLWLTWGRNQTRLPNFLATLVTGGFLLAYVIRDWYGGSMVLSDGSEKLLLGLNLGAFVFGVIFVLSLIGMLLPSKTP
;
A
#
# COMPACT_ATOMS: atom_id res chain seq x y z
N MET A 1 -3.91 13.64 -9.86
CA MET A 1 -2.54 13.79 -10.41
C MET A 1 -1.45 14.06 -9.36
N TRP A 2 -1.76 14.32 -8.08
CA TRP A 2 -0.73 14.36 -7.03
C TRP A 2 -0.46 12.99 -6.40
N GLN A 3 -1.50 12.19 -6.13
CA GLN A 3 -1.36 10.86 -5.50
C GLN A 3 -0.43 9.91 -6.26
N LEU A 4 -0.53 9.88 -7.60
CA LEU A 4 0.32 9.03 -8.43
C LEU A 4 1.80 9.42 -8.33
N ALA A 5 2.10 10.72 -8.41
CA ALA A 5 3.47 11.23 -8.29
C ALA A 5 4.04 10.95 -6.88
N THR A 6 3.25 11.20 -5.83
CA THR A 6 3.65 10.95 -4.44
C THR A 6 3.90 9.47 -4.18
N ASN A 7 2.96 8.58 -4.55
CA ASN A 7 3.11 7.14 -4.34
C ASN A 7 4.29 6.57 -5.14
N THR A 8 4.50 7.03 -6.37
CA THR A 8 5.67 6.63 -7.17
C THR A 8 6.97 7.08 -6.50
N SER A 9 7.02 8.32 -6.00
CA SER A 9 8.20 8.83 -5.29
C SER A 9 8.50 8.05 -4.01
N LEU A 10 7.47 7.71 -3.24
CA LEU A 10 7.60 6.87 -2.04
C LEU A 10 8.06 5.45 -2.38
N ALA A 11 7.58 4.89 -3.50
CA ALA A 11 8.05 3.60 -3.98
C ALA A 11 9.55 3.67 -4.33
N VAL A 12 9.98 4.64 -5.13
CA VAL A 12 11.41 4.83 -5.47
C VAL A 12 12.27 5.03 -4.22
N LEU A 13 11.82 5.85 -3.27
CA LEU A 13 12.50 6.04 -1.98
C LEU A 13 12.64 4.72 -1.22
N SER A 14 11.58 3.90 -1.20
CA SER A 14 11.57 2.59 -0.53
C SER A 14 12.54 1.61 -1.19
N LEU A 15 12.62 1.59 -2.53
CA LEU A 15 13.60 0.79 -3.26
C LEU A 15 15.04 1.23 -2.91
N TRP A 16 15.31 2.54 -2.91
CA TRP A 16 16.63 3.07 -2.59
C TRP A 16 17.06 2.78 -1.15
N LEU A 17 16.15 2.93 -0.17
CA LEU A 17 16.43 2.57 1.22
C LEU A 17 16.73 1.08 1.38
N THR A 18 15.96 0.22 0.69
CA THR A 18 16.13 -1.23 0.77
C THR A 18 17.44 -1.70 0.14
N TRP A 19 17.71 -1.32 -1.12
CA TRP A 19 18.87 -1.81 -1.86
C TRP A 19 20.11 -0.90 -1.78
N GLY A 20 19.92 0.41 -1.76
CA GLY A 20 21.01 1.38 -1.71
C GLY A 20 21.55 1.62 -0.30
N ARG A 21 20.72 1.44 0.73
CA ARG A 21 21.08 1.69 2.14
C ARG A 21 20.99 0.47 3.05
N ASN A 22 20.56 -0.69 2.54
CA ASN A 22 20.31 -1.91 3.33
C ASN A 22 19.42 -1.67 4.56
N GLN A 23 18.47 -0.73 4.47
CA GLN A 23 17.51 -0.42 5.52
C GLN A 23 16.14 -0.98 5.15
N THR A 24 15.60 -1.89 5.96
CA THR A 24 14.30 -2.53 5.68
C THR A 24 13.17 -1.97 6.54
N ARG A 25 13.47 -1.44 7.74
CA ARG A 25 12.45 -0.95 8.68
C ARG A 25 11.66 0.25 8.13
N LEU A 26 12.36 1.27 7.62
CA LEU A 26 11.71 2.49 7.11
C LEU A 26 10.87 2.22 5.86
N PRO A 27 11.35 1.47 4.84
CA PRO A 27 10.52 1.06 3.69
C PRO A 27 9.25 0.31 4.09
N ASN A 28 9.36 -0.67 5.00
CA ASN A 28 8.21 -1.45 5.45
C ASN A 28 7.20 -0.56 6.22
N PHE A 29 7.68 0.39 7.00
CA PHE A 29 6.83 1.37 7.66
C PHE A 29 6.10 2.28 6.66
N LEU A 30 6.81 2.81 5.66
CA LEU A 30 6.20 3.62 4.59
C LEU A 30 5.15 2.84 3.81
N ALA A 31 5.45 1.60 3.42
CA ALA A 31 4.52 0.73 2.72
C ALA A 31 3.26 0.45 3.57
N THR A 32 3.43 0.20 4.87
CA THR A 32 2.33 -0.02 5.82
C THR A 32 1.44 1.23 5.95
N LEU A 33 2.02 2.43 6.02
CA LEU A 33 1.24 3.68 6.08
C LEU A 33 0.42 3.92 4.81
N VAL A 34 1.03 3.74 3.63
CA VAL A 34 0.35 3.96 2.35
C VAL A 34 -0.76 2.95 2.14
N THR A 35 -0.47 1.66 2.31
CA THR A 35 -1.44 0.58 2.08
C THR A 35 -2.51 0.53 3.18
N GLY A 36 -2.13 0.76 4.44
CA GLY A 36 -3.06 0.85 5.56
C GLY A 36 -4.00 2.05 5.47
N GLY A 37 -3.49 3.21 5.03
CA GLY A 37 -4.33 4.39 4.78
C GLY A 37 -5.38 4.13 3.69
N PHE A 38 -4.99 3.46 2.60
CA PHE A 38 -5.94 3.02 1.58
C PHE A 38 -6.99 2.04 2.13
N LEU A 39 -6.57 1.01 2.88
CA LEU A 39 -7.48 0.01 3.43
C LEU A 39 -8.47 0.63 4.43
N LEU A 40 -7.99 1.55 5.27
CA LEU A 40 -8.84 2.29 6.22
C LEU A 40 -9.88 3.12 5.45
N ALA A 41 -9.47 3.85 4.41
CA ALA A 41 -10.38 4.58 3.54
C ALA A 41 -11.40 3.65 2.86
N TYR A 42 -10.97 2.47 2.40
CA TYR A 42 -11.86 1.46 1.82
C TYR A 42 -12.93 0.97 2.81
N VAL A 43 -12.56 0.76 4.08
CA VAL A 43 -13.50 0.32 5.13
C VAL A 43 -14.52 1.41 5.50
N ILE A 44 -14.07 2.67 5.61
CA ILE A 44 -14.96 3.79 5.99
C ILE A 44 -15.60 4.48 4.78
N ARG A 45 -15.42 3.92 3.58
CA ARG A 45 -15.88 4.45 2.30
C ARG A 45 -17.32 4.95 2.33
N ASP A 46 -18.21 4.14 2.88
CA ASP A 46 -19.65 4.37 2.85
C ASP A 46 -20.05 5.59 3.71
N TRP A 47 -19.20 6.00 4.66
CA TRP A 47 -19.44 7.14 5.54
C TRP A 47 -19.17 8.49 4.87
N TYR A 48 -18.22 8.56 3.95
CA TYR A 48 -17.88 9.79 3.22
C TYR A 48 -18.36 9.77 1.76
N GLY A 49 -19.16 8.76 1.38
CA GLY A 49 -19.68 8.61 0.02
C GLY A 49 -18.61 8.23 -1.02
N GLY A 50 -17.53 7.56 -0.60
CA GLY A 50 -16.50 7.09 -1.51
C GLY A 50 -17.00 5.99 -2.46
N SER A 51 -16.37 5.86 -3.62
CA SER A 51 -16.64 4.79 -4.58
C SER A 51 -15.34 4.21 -5.11
N MET A 52 -15.33 2.91 -5.41
CA MET A 52 -14.20 2.22 -6.06
C MET A 52 -14.50 1.87 -7.53
N VAL A 53 -15.55 2.46 -8.07
CA VAL A 53 -15.91 2.39 -9.49
C VAL A 53 -14.88 3.22 -10.28
N LEU A 54 -14.30 2.62 -11.31
CA LEU A 54 -13.41 3.31 -12.21
C LEU A 54 -14.18 4.37 -13.01
N SER A 55 -13.47 5.31 -13.63
CA SER A 55 -14.09 6.36 -14.47
C SER A 55 -14.94 5.83 -15.63
N ASP A 56 -14.77 4.54 -15.98
CA ASP A 56 -15.55 3.83 -17.00
C ASP A 56 -16.81 3.14 -16.45
N GLY A 57 -17.12 3.31 -15.17
CA GLY A 57 -18.27 2.67 -14.52
C GLY A 57 -18.03 1.22 -14.07
N SER A 58 -16.85 0.65 -14.35
CA SER A 58 -16.54 -0.73 -13.99
C SER A 58 -15.96 -0.85 -12.58
N GLU A 59 -16.27 -1.95 -11.90
CA GLU A 59 -15.51 -2.39 -10.72
C GLU A 59 -14.62 -3.58 -11.11
N LYS A 60 -13.31 -3.43 -10.91
CA LYS A 60 -12.39 -4.56 -11.06
C LYS A 60 -12.46 -5.41 -9.81
N LEU A 61 -13.15 -6.54 -9.92
CA LEU A 61 -13.27 -7.52 -8.86
C LEU A 61 -12.30 -8.69 -9.09
N LEU A 62 -11.74 -9.21 -8.00
CA LEU A 62 -10.97 -10.45 -7.94
C LEU A 62 -11.51 -11.26 -6.77
N LEU A 63 -11.99 -12.49 -7.02
CA LEU A 63 -12.62 -13.36 -6.00
C LEU A 63 -13.80 -12.68 -5.24
N GLY A 64 -14.53 -11.79 -5.90
CA GLY A 64 -15.63 -11.03 -5.29
C GLY A 64 -15.20 -9.83 -4.43
N LEU A 65 -13.90 -9.56 -4.31
CA LEU A 65 -13.34 -8.39 -3.63
C LEU A 65 -12.84 -7.36 -4.64
N ASN A 66 -12.84 -6.08 -4.25
CA ASN A 66 -12.20 -5.05 -5.07
C ASN A 66 -10.71 -5.37 -5.25
N LEU A 67 -10.22 -5.31 -6.49
CA LEU A 67 -8.84 -5.64 -6.84
C LEU A 67 -7.84 -4.76 -6.06
N GLY A 68 -8.17 -3.49 -5.84
CA GLY A 68 -7.36 -2.59 -5.01
C GLY A 68 -7.29 -3.09 -3.56
N ALA A 69 -8.44 -3.35 -2.94
CA ALA A 69 -8.50 -3.87 -1.57
C ALA A 69 -7.70 -5.17 -1.41
N PHE A 70 -7.78 -6.07 -2.38
CA PHE A 70 -7.01 -7.31 -2.38
C PHE A 70 -5.50 -7.07 -2.45
N VAL A 71 -5.03 -6.34 -3.47
CA VAL A 71 -3.59 -6.11 -3.69
C VAL A 71 -2.98 -5.32 -2.54
N PHE A 72 -3.63 -4.23 -2.11
CA PHE A 72 -3.17 -3.44 -0.97
C PHE A 72 -3.22 -4.22 0.34
N GLY A 73 -4.20 -5.12 0.52
CA GLY A 73 -4.28 -6.04 1.64
C GLY A 73 -3.06 -6.98 1.72
N VAL A 74 -2.69 -7.61 0.60
CA VAL A 74 -1.51 -8.48 0.54
C VAL A 74 -0.23 -7.70 0.87
N ILE A 75 -0.04 -6.53 0.26
CA ILE A 75 1.14 -5.69 0.51
C ILE A 75 1.20 -5.23 1.97
N PHE A 76 0.07 -4.85 2.56
CA PHE A 76 0.00 -4.45 3.96
C PHE A 76 0.44 -5.59 4.89
N VAL A 77 -0.08 -6.81 4.70
CA VAL A 77 0.31 -7.98 5.49
C VAL A 77 1.79 -8.31 5.32
N LEU A 78 2.32 -8.31 4.09
CA LEU A 78 3.74 -8.55 3.83
C LEU A 78 4.64 -7.48 4.49
N SER A 79 4.20 -6.21 4.46
CA SER A 79 4.94 -5.10 5.09
C SER A 79 4.98 -5.25 6.61
N LEU A 80 3.86 -5.64 7.23
CA LEU A 80 3.80 -5.94 8.66
C LEU A 80 4.72 -7.11 9.04
N ILE A 81 4.69 -8.21 8.27
CA ILE A 81 5.61 -9.34 8.47
C ILE A 81 7.06 -8.86 8.37
N GLY A 82 7.36 -8.06 7.35
CA GLY A 82 8.69 -7.46 7.16
C GLY A 82 9.14 -6.55 8.32
N MET A 83 8.22 -5.91 9.04
CA MET A 83 8.55 -5.14 10.25
C MET A 83 8.84 -6.05 11.46
N LEU A 84 8.15 -7.19 11.57
CA LEU A 84 8.30 -8.14 12.67
C LEU A 84 9.54 -9.01 12.52
N LEU A 85 10.00 -9.25 11.29
CA LEU A 85 11.21 -10.03 11.05
C LEU A 85 12.46 -9.27 11.56
N PRO A 86 13.37 -9.96 12.25
CA PRO A 86 14.64 -9.36 12.64
C PRO A 86 15.41 -8.96 11.38
N SER A 87 15.60 -7.65 11.22
CA SER A 87 16.45 -7.11 10.16
C SER A 87 17.86 -7.64 10.38
N LYS A 88 18.42 -8.35 9.39
CA LYS A 88 19.86 -8.60 9.36
C LYS A 88 20.54 -7.24 9.29
N THR A 89 21.07 -6.78 10.42
CA THR A 89 22.05 -5.71 10.44
C THR A 89 23.25 -6.20 9.62
N PRO A 90 23.80 -5.39 8.71
CA PRO A 90 25.20 -5.58 8.34
C PRO A 90 26.09 -5.44 9.58
#